data_AF-A0AAN7CDH0-F1
#
_entry.id   AF-A0AAN7CDH0-F1
#
_cell.length_a   1.000
_cell.length_b   1.000
_cell.length_c   1.000
_cell.angle_alpha   90.00
_cell.angle_beta   90.00
_cell.angle_gamma   90.00
#
_symmetry.space_group_name_H-M   'P 1'
#
loop_
_entity.id
_entity.type
_entity.pdbx_description
1 polymer ?
#
loop_
_entity_poly.entity_id
_entity_poly.type
_entity_poly.pdbx_seq_one_letter_code
_entity_poly.pdbx_strand_id
1 'polypeptide(L)'
;MDADSLIKTLRAYHPSFDAAAVRAALGDPKSTELGRWASVHLTPDTLLTVDELSQYAALEESGRAEKLAMSSDLTTARVLSDQEIKDAIKELNRSTQAVTRHTETLKQQQQALDRLVNANRQSAEERVAIEEGQTRKWEAQRKDLAFSVYDLAESLSSRVLELEQRNTEAGTAIQKMVDSLLRSDDKLLSSLQKLGWELETEDTEEQKDVAILRETCARLIKFTVEGIQTKLDRIYLESIEQSAQSRSSRRVSADEVSALQQELESLYAEILPVAQMSTEQQFLEPALKSLAAKNGHGRAKSAQATSYIHECLDYLLDRAQEVMARLKAFHEYQLAVDAVLDIAKPELTPDAAIASPSKQKSVKEQEAVSPVRARPKQRPRHSSGAPELGSESPLEEILRTVAINLPPDEEAPPDAAAQVKELSSILANRQAKVQDVARNVQVTFESAATKQVADGKLAIQLVRDSILAESPYGEVRLVDPEIEGSLAVLSQELANIDNKLKEIDASVAKLRGRNAKRDELIGRWGP
;
A
#
# COMPACT_ATOMS: atom_id res chain seq x y z
N MET A 1 35.34 22.29 -122.85
CA MET A 1 34.38 22.08 -121.74
C MET A 1 33.00 22.40 -122.25
N ASP A 2 32.00 21.63 -121.82
CA ASP A 2 30.61 21.83 -122.22
C ASP A 2 30.01 23.00 -121.44
N ALA A 3 29.13 23.79 -122.06
CA ALA A 3 28.56 24.99 -121.43
C ALA A 3 27.87 24.67 -120.08
N ASP A 4 27.29 23.49 -119.95
CA ASP A 4 26.62 23.05 -118.72
C ASP A 4 27.59 22.62 -117.61
N SER A 5 28.81 22.18 -117.92
CA SER A 5 29.81 21.89 -116.89
C SER A 5 30.38 23.18 -116.29
N LEU A 6 30.59 24.20 -117.12
CA LEU A 6 31.06 25.52 -116.70
C LEU A 6 30.01 26.29 -115.88
N ILE A 7 28.73 26.15 -116.22
CA ILE A 7 27.64 26.76 -115.44
C ILE A 7 27.51 26.08 -114.08
N LYS A 8 27.76 24.76 -113.98
CA LYS A 8 27.76 24.06 -112.69
C LYS A 8 28.91 24.51 -111.78
N THR A 9 30.11 24.66 -112.34
CA THR A 9 31.26 25.15 -111.55
C THR A 9 31.01 26.59 -111.11
N LEU A 10 30.65 27.51 -112.01
CA LEU A 10 30.38 28.91 -111.63
C LEU A 10 29.27 29.07 -110.58
N ARG A 11 28.25 28.20 -110.58
CA ARG A 11 27.14 28.23 -109.61
C ARG A 11 27.54 27.80 -108.20
N ALA A 12 28.61 27.02 -108.05
CA ALA A 12 29.14 26.67 -106.74
C ALA A 12 29.91 27.82 -106.06
N TYR A 13 30.41 28.79 -106.84
CA TYR A 13 31.27 29.87 -106.35
C TYR A 13 30.58 31.25 -106.31
N HIS A 14 29.61 31.51 -107.20
CA HIS A 14 28.83 32.75 -107.16
C HIS A 14 27.35 32.49 -107.57
N PRO A 15 26.36 32.73 -106.68
CA PRO A 15 24.96 32.38 -106.95
C PRO A 15 24.22 33.34 -107.90
N SER A 16 24.79 34.50 -108.26
CA SER A 16 24.14 35.51 -109.11
C SER A 16 24.86 35.74 -110.45
N PHE A 17 24.78 34.80 -111.38
CA PHE A 17 25.14 35.03 -112.79
C PHE A 17 24.07 34.51 -113.74
N ASP A 18 23.95 35.14 -114.91
CA ASP A 18 22.95 34.79 -115.92
C ASP A 18 23.41 33.57 -116.75
N ALA A 19 22.85 32.41 -116.42
CA ALA A 19 23.17 31.15 -117.07
C ALA A 19 22.69 31.06 -118.54
N ALA A 20 21.80 31.95 -118.99
CA ALA A 20 21.37 31.98 -120.39
C ALA A 20 22.41 32.70 -121.28
N ALA A 21 22.99 33.79 -120.78
CA ALA A 21 24.04 34.54 -121.48
C ALA A 21 25.32 33.72 -121.69
N VAL A 22 25.71 32.89 -120.72
CA VAL A 22 26.90 32.01 -120.82
C VAL A 22 26.70 30.91 -121.88
N ARG A 23 25.49 30.35 -122.01
CA ARG A 23 25.18 29.38 -123.08
C ARG A 23 25.16 30.04 -124.46
N ALA A 24 24.62 31.26 -124.56
CA ALA A 24 24.62 32.02 -125.80
C ALA A 24 26.05 32.38 -126.25
N ALA A 25 26.91 32.79 -125.31
CA ALA A 25 28.29 33.14 -125.60
C ALA A 25 29.16 31.94 -126.04
N LEU A 26 28.91 30.73 -125.49
CA LEU A 26 29.63 29.51 -125.89
C LEU A 26 29.06 28.83 -127.16
N GLY A 27 27.87 29.21 -127.60
CA GLY A 27 27.20 28.66 -128.80
C GLY A 27 27.60 29.33 -130.12
N ASP A 28 28.33 30.45 -130.07
CA ASP A 28 28.75 31.21 -131.25
C ASP A 28 30.06 30.63 -131.85
N PRO A 29 30.21 30.47 -133.19
CA PRO A 29 31.32 29.70 -133.77
C PRO A 29 32.70 30.35 -133.64
N LYS A 30 32.79 31.60 -133.17
CA LYS A 30 34.06 32.26 -132.79
C LYS A 30 34.50 31.96 -131.34
N SER A 31 33.67 31.26 -130.56
CA SER A 31 33.87 31.01 -129.12
C SER A 31 34.54 29.68 -128.78
N THR A 32 35.10 28.98 -129.77
CA THR A 32 35.89 27.74 -129.54
C THR A 32 37.21 28.02 -128.82
N GLU A 33 37.84 29.17 -129.09
CA GLU A 33 39.00 29.68 -128.35
C GLU A 33 38.60 29.97 -126.88
N LEU A 34 37.44 30.59 -126.68
CA LEU A 34 36.91 30.90 -125.35
C LEU A 34 36.61 29.64 -124.54
N GLY A 35 36.04 28.60 -125.19
CA GLY A 35 35.76 27.31 -124.54
C GLY A 35 37.02 26.52 -124.16
N ARG A 36 38.11 26.68 -124.92
CA ARG A 36 39.43 26.12 -124.56
C ARG A 36 40.07 26.89 -123.42
N TRP A 37 40.09 28.23 -123.49
CA TRP A 37 40.57 29.09 -122.40
C TRP A 37 39.82 28.81 -121.09
N ALA A 38 38.50 28.74 -121.17
CA ALA A 38 37.65 28.46 -120.02
C ALA A 38 37.91 27.06 -119.43
N SER A 39 38.21 26.05 -120.26
CA SER A 39 38.55 24.72 -119.75
C SER A 39 39.88 24.67 -119.00
N VAL A 40 40.81 25.57 -119.32
CA VAL A 40 42.14 25.62 -118.68
C VAL A 40 42.11 26.51 -117.43
N HIS A 41 41.36 27.61 -117.44
CA HIS A 41 41.44 28.62 -116.39
C HIS A 41 40.23 28.68 -115.44
N LEU A 42 39.11 28.02 -115.75
CA LEU A 42 37.90 27.98 -114.91
C LEU A 42 37.62 26.56 -114.38
N THR A 43 38.62 25.98 -113.72
CA THR A 43 38.53 24.70 -113.01
C THR A 43 38.39 24.93 -111.49
N PRO A 44 37.86 23.97 -110.71
CA PRO A 44 37.64 24.15 -109.27
C PRO A 44 38.93 24.49 -108.50
N ASP A 45 40.08 24.03 -108.99
CA ASP A 45 41.39 24.26 -108.39
C ASP A 45 41.95 25.67 -108.68
N THR A 46 41.40 26.38 -109.68
CA THR A 46 41.82 27.75 -110.05
C THR A 46 40.84 28.82 -109.61
N LEU A 47 39.70 28.44 -109.02
CA LEU A 47 38.67 29.34 -108.52
C LEU A 47 38.69 29.34 -106.99
N LEU A 48 38.90 30.51 -106.39
CA LEU A 48 38.83 30.66 -104.92
C LEU A 48 37.36 30.70 -104.47
N THR A 49 37.05 29.95 -103.41
CA THR A 49 35.75 30.05 -102.72
C THR A 49 35.62 31.39 -101.99
N VAL A 50 34.40 31.79 -101.64
CA VAL A 50 34.15 33.08 -100.95
C VAL A 50 34.87 33.16 -99.60
N ASP A 51 34.93 32.05 -98.86
CA ASP A 51 35.68 31.96 -97.60
C ASP A 51 37.20 32.02 -97.85
N GLU A 52 37.72 31.34 -98.86
CA GLU A 52 39.14 31.41 -99.22
C GLU A 52 39.55 32.80 -99.73
N LEU A 53 38.67 33.49 -100.47
CA LEU A 53 38.90 34.86 -100.92
C LEU A 53 38.91 35.82 -99.71
N SER A 54 38.04 35.61 -98.72
CA SER A 54 38.07 36.38 -97.47
C SER A 54 39.35 36.14 -96.67
N GLN A 55 39.84 34.91 -96.65
CA GLN A 55 41.11 34.55 -95.99
C GLN A 55 42.30 35.11 -96.78
N TYR A 56 42.26 35.11 -98.11
CA TYR A 56 43.31 35.68 -98.96
C TYR A 56 43.35 37.21 -98.83
N ALA A 57 42.20 37.89 -98.80
CA ALA A 57 42.12 39.33 -98.54
C ALA A 57 42.67 39.68 -97.15
N ALA A 58 42.35 38.89 -96.12
CA ALA A 58 42.92 39.06 -94.78
C ALA A 58 44.44 38.78 -94.73
N LEU A 59 44.94 37.87 -95.58
CA LEU A 59 46.37 37.57 -95.73
C LEU A 59 47.12 38.66 -96.53
N GLU A 60 46.46 39.32 -97.47
CA GLU A 60 46.97 40.44 -98.26
C GLU A 60 47.01 41.72 -97.40
N GLU A 61 45.94 42.03 -96.66
CA GLU A 61 45.91 43.15 -95.69
C GLU A 61 46.95 42.99 -94.57
N SER A 62 47.26 41.75 -94.17
CA SER A 62 48.29 41.48 -93.15
C SER A 62 49.71 41.38 -93.71
N GLY A 63 49.92 41.60 -95.02
CA GLY A 63 51.23 41.48 -95.68
C GLY A 63 51.85 40.09 -95.58
N ARG A 64 51.04 39.07 -95.23
CA ARG A 64 51.46 37.66 -95.11
C ARG A 64 51.37 36.92 -96.43
N ALA A 65 50.50 37.36 -97.35
CA ALA A 65 50.42 36.81 -98.70
C ALA A 65 51.75 36.99 -99.47
N GLU A 66 52.35 38.18 -99.43
CA GLU A 66 53.68 38.41 -100.03
C GLU A 66 54.77 37.60 -99.33
N LYS A 67 54.70 37.45 -98.00
CA LYS A 67 55.64 36.60 -97.25
C LYS A 67 55.48 35.12 -97.60
N LEU A 68 54.26 34.65 -97.85
CA LEU A 68 53.97 33.27 -98.27
C LEU A 68 54.33 33.01 -99.74
N ALA A 69 54.20 34.01 -100.61
CA ALA A 69 54.65 33.94 -102.00
C ALA A 69 56.18 34.03 -102.13
N MET A 70 56.86 34.70 -101.19
CA MET A 70 58.32 34.67 -101.05
C MET A 70 58.82 33.45 -100.26
N SER A 71 57.99 32.85 -99.40
CA SER A 71 58.32 31.65 -98.62
C SER A 71 57.78 30.36 -99.23
N SER A 72 57.27 30.39 -100.47
CA SER A 72 56.89 29.21 -101.24
C SER A 72 58.14 28.52 -101.81
N ASP A 73 59.11 28.26 -100.92
CA ASP A 73 59.98 27.10 -101.03
C ASP A 73 59.07 25.86 -100.87
N LEU A 74 58.49 25.42 -101.98
CA LEU A 74 57.76 24.15 -102.11
C LEU A 74 58.67 22.92 -101.87
N THR A 75 59.92 23.15 -101.50
CA THR A 75 60.94 22.21 -101.00
C THR A 75 60.94 22.07 -99.47
N THR A 76 60.23 22.94 -98.74
CA THR A 76 60.00 22.84 -97.29
C THR A 76 58.66 22.22 -96.90
N ALA A 77 58.01 21.51 -97.83
CA ALA A 77 57.36 20.27 -97.43
C ALA A 77 58.49 19.35 -96.93
N ARG A 78 58.82 19.48 -95.63
CA ARG A 78 59.75 18.59 -94.94
C ARG A 78 59.23 17.19 -95.19
N VAL A 79 59.82 16.52 -96.17
CA VAL A 79 59.59 15.11 -96.45
C VAL A 79 59.91 14.46 -95.12
N LEU A 80 58.86 14.08 -94.38
CA LEU A 80 58.99 13.36 -93.13
C LEU A 80 60.01 12.28 -93.39
N SER A 81 61.15 12.35 -92.70
CA SER A 81 62.18 11.35 -92.98
C SER A 81 61.57 9.99 -92.65
N ASP A 82 61.91 8.96 -93.41
CA ASP A 82 61.47 7.59 -93.11
C ASP A 82 61.75 7.20 -91.65
N GLN A 83 62.72 7.87 -91.01
CA GLN A 83 63.04 7.73 -89.60
C GLN A 83 62.02 8.41 -88.66
N GLU A 84 61.59 9.64 -88.94
CA GLU A 84 60.54 10.34 -88.18
C GLU A 84 59.20 9.59 -88.28
N ILE A 85 58.86 9.02 -89.43
CA ILE A 85 57.67 8.16 -89.60
C ILE A 85 57.81 6.87 -88.77
N LYS A 86 58.98 6.22 -88.80
CA LYS A 86 59.25 5.02 -88.00
C LYS A 86 59.17 5.31 -86.49
N ASP A 87 59.67 6.46 -86.04
CA ASP A 87 59.64 6.82 -84.63
C ASP A 87 58.22 7.23 -84.18
N ALA A 88 57.45 7.92 -85.03
CA ALA A 88 56.02 8.16 -84.79
C ALA A 88 55.20 6.85 -84.74
N ILE A 89 55.49 5.88 -85.60
CA ILE A 89 54.86 4.55 -85.55
C ILE A 89 55.23 3.79 -84.27
N LYS A 90 56.50 3.86 -83.84
CA LYS A 90 56.93 3.25 -82.56
C LYS A 90 56.24 3.90 -81.36
N GLU A 91 56.15 5.23 -81.34
CA GLU A 91 55.48 5.94 -80.26
C GLU A 91 53.96 5.71 -80.28
N LEU A 92 53.34 5.66 -81.45
CA LEU A 92 51.94 5.26 -81.59
C LEU A 92 51.73 3.83 -81.08
N ASN A 93 52.57 2.87 -81.47
CA ASN A 93 52.47 1.49 -80.97
C ASN A 93 52.69 1.41 -79.46
N ARG A 94 53.62 2.20 -78.91
CA ARG A 94 53.83 2.32 -77.46
C ARG A 94 52.59 2.86 -76.76
N SER A 95 51.96 3.90 -77.32
CA SER A 95 50.73 4.50 -76.82
C SER A 95 49.55 3.53 -76.93
N THR A 96 49.39 2.84 -78.07
CA THR A 96 48.36 1.81 -78.25
C THR A 96 48.54 0.68 -77.24
N GLN A 97 49.75 0.19 -77.01
CA GLN A 97 50.03 -0.81 -75.99
C GLN A 97 49.75 -0.30 -74.56
N ALA A 98 50.00 0.98 -74.27
CA ALA A 98 49.65 1.59 -73.00
C ALA A 98 48.12 1.67 -72.83
N VAL A 99 47.39 2.09 -73.87
CA VAL A 99 45.93 2.15 -73.86
C VAL A 99 45.31 0.75 -73.74
N THR A 100 45.83 -0.28 -74.42
CA THR A 100 45.33 -1.66 -74.25
C THR A 100 45.54 -2.14 -72.81
N ARG A 101 46.73 -1.90 -72.22
CA ARG A 101 46.98 -2.20 -70.80
C ARG A 101 46.01 -1.46 -69.89
N HIS A 102 45.77 -0.17 -70.12
CA HIS A 102 44.82 0.61 -69.32
C HIS A 102 43.39 0.09 -69.45
N THR A 103 42.94 -0.24 -70.66
CA THR A 103 41.59 -0.82 -70.85
C THR A 103 41.46 -2.22 -70.24
N GLU A 104 42.51 -3.04 -70.28
CA GLU A 104 42.55 -4.33 -69.58
C GLU A 104 42.47 -4.15 -68.06
N THR A 105 43.24 -3.21 -67.49
CA THR A 105 43.17 -2.91 -66.04
C THR A 105 41.80 -2.37 -65.64
N LEU A 106 41.16 -1.51 -66.45
CA LEU A 106 39.82 -1.01 -66.19
C LEU A 106 38.78 -2.13 -66.27
N LYS A 107 38.89 -3.07 -67.21
CA LYS A 107 38.02 -4.25 -67.27
C LYS A 107 38.18 -5.13 -66.02
N GLN A 108 39.40 -5.32 -65.55
CA GLN A 108 39.65 -6.07 -64.31
C GLN A 108 39.07 -5.34 -63.09
N GLN A 109 39.23 -4.01 -63.02
CA GLN A 109 38.62 -3.19 -61.96
C GLN A 109 37.10 -3.23 -62.01
N GLN A 110 36.49 -3.13 -63.20
CA GLN A 110 35.05 -3.26 -63.37
C GLN A 110 34.55 -4.63 -62.90
N GLN A 111 35.21 -5.71 -63.31
CA GLN A 111 34.85 -7.07 -62.84
C GLN A 111 35.01 -7.23 -61.33
N ALA A 112 36.02 -6.60 -60.72
CA ALA A 112 36.20 -6.61 -59.26
C ALA A 112 35.09 -5.83 -58.54
N LEU A 113 34.70 -4.65 -59.06
CA LEU A 113 33.58 -3.87 -58.53
C LEU A 113 32.26 -4.60 -58.66
N ASP A 114 31.98 -5.23 -59.81
CA ASP A 114 30.77 -6.03 -60.01
C ASP A 114 30.70 -7.20 -59.01
N ARG A 115 31.84 -7.85 -58.73
CA ARG A 115 31.92 -8.89 -57.68
C ARG A 115 31.64 -8.33 -56.30
N LEU A 116 32.19 -7.17 -55.94
CA LEU A 116 31.95 -6.53 -54.65
C LEU A 116 30.49 -6.08 -54.48
N VAL A 117 29.88 -5.50 -55.52
CA VAL A 117 28.47 -5.11 -55.50
C VAL A 117 27.57 -6.34 -55.34
N ASN A 118 27.85 -7.42 -56.07
CA ASN A 118 27.11 -8.67 -55.93
C ASN A 118 27.28 -9.30 -54.55
N ALA A 119 28.49 -9.32 -54.00
CA ALA A 119 28.75 -9.83 -52.65
C ALA A 119 28.06 -8.97 -51.58
N ASN A 120 28.06 -7.64 -51.72
CA ASN A 120 27.34 -6.74 -50.82
C ASN A 120 25.82 -6.94 -50.91
N ARG A 121 25.27 -7.16 -52.11
CA ARG A 121 23.85 -7.46 -52.30
C ARG A 121 23.46 -8.77 -51.61
N GLN A 122 24.26 -9.83 -51.80
CA GLN A 122 24.05 -11.11 -51.13
C GLN A 122 24.15 -10.97 -49.60
N SER A 123 25.16 -10.26 -49.09
CA SER A 123 25.28 -10.02 -47.64
C SER A 123 24.11 -9.20 -47.08
N ALA A 124 23.59 -8.23 -47.84
CA ALA A 124 22.41 -7.47 -47.44
C ALA A 124 21.15 -8.36 -47.40
N GLU A 125 20.96 -9.21 -48.41
CA GLU A 125 19.84 -10.19 -48.45
C GLU A 125 19.93 -11.18 -47.27
N GLU A 126 21.12 -11.69 -46.96
CA GLU A 126 21.36 -12.55 -45.79
C GLU A 126 21.05 -11.84 -44.47
N ARG A 127 21.47 -10.58 -44.32
CA ARG A 127 21.17 -9.77 -43.13
C ARG A 127 19.68 -9.56 -42.94
N VAL A 128 18.96 -9.19 -44.00
CA VAL A 128 17.50 -9.01 -43.96
C VAL A 128 16.81 -10.33 -43.59
N ALA A 129 17.23 -11.46 -44.16
CA ALA A 129 16.68 -12.76 -43.83
C ALA A 129 16.92 -13.16 -42.36
N ILE A 130 18.10 -12.85 -41.81
CA ILE A 130 18.42 -13.07 -40.39
C ILE A 130 17.56 -12.18 -39.49
N GLU A 131 17.44 -10.88 -39.81
CA GLU A 131 16.62 -9.92 -39.07
C GLU A 131 15.14 -10.32 -39.06
N GLU A 132 14.57 -10.68 -40.22
CA GLU A 132 13.21 -11.22 -40.31
C GLU A 132 13.03 -12.51 -39.51
N GLY A 133 14.03 -13.40 -39.53
CA GLY A 133 14.03 -14.61 -38.73
C GLY A 133 14.02 -14.31 -37.23
N GLN A 134 14.76 -13.29 -36.79
CA GLN A 134 14.78 -12.85 -35.40
C GLN A 134 13.47 -12.19 -35.00
N THR A 135 12.93 -11.26 -35.80
CA THR A 135 11.66 -10.57 -35.49
C THR A 135 10.51 -11.57 -35.37
N ARG A 136 10.43 -12.56 -36.27
CA ARG A 136 9.43 -13.64 -36.17
C ARG A 136 9.57 -14.46 -34.89
N LYS A 137 10.80 -14.77 -34.46
CA LYS A 137 11.05 -15.47 -33.18
C LYS A 137 10.63 -14.61 -31.98
N TRP A 138 10.98 -13.33 -31.97
CA TRP A 138 10.58 -12.39 -30.92
C TRP A 138 9.06 -12.21 -30.86
N GLU A 139 8.39 -12.12 -32.00
CA GLU A 139 6.93 -12.05 -32.07
C GLU A 139 6.25 -13.33 -31.57
N ALA A 140 6.79 -14.50 -31.91
CA ALA A 140 6.29 -15.78 -31.39
C ALA A 140 6.44 -15.85 -29.86
N GLN A 141 7.64 -15.55 -29.32
CA GLN A 141 7.88 -15.52 -27.88
C GLN A 141 6.99 -14.50 -27.16
N ARG A 142 6.75 -13.33 -27.76
CA ARG A 142 5.85 -12.31 -27.22
C ARG A 142 4.40 -12.80 -27.17
N LYS A 143 3.94 -13.51 -28.21
CA LYS A 143 2.60 -14.11 -28.24
C LYS A 143 2.46 -15.23 -27.21
N ASP A 144 3.46 -16.10 -27.09
CA ASP A 144 3.48 -17.18 -26.10
C ASP A 144 3.46 -16.61 -24.67
N LEU A 145 4.27 -15.58 -24.40
CA LEU A 145 4.25 -14.89 -23.11
C LEU A 145 2.90 -14.22 -22.85
N ALA A 146 2.32 -13.53 -23.83
CA ALA A 146 1.01 -12.90 -23.68
C ALA A 146 -0.10 -13.93 -23.39
N PHE A 147 -0.05 -15.10 -24.03
CA PHE A 147 -0.96 -16.21 -23.73
C PHE A 147 -0.78 -16.71 -22.30
N SER A 148 0.47 -16.92 -21.85
CA SER A 148 0.74 -17.35 -20.47
C SER A 148 0.29 -16.34 -19.42
N VAL A 149 0.43 -15.03 -19.69
CA VAL A 149 -0.05 -13.95 -18.81
C VAL A 149 -1.58 -13.96 -18.75
N TYR A 150 -2.26 -14.17 -19.88
CA TYR A 150 -3.71 -14.28 -19.91
C TYR A 150 -4.22 -15.48 -19.11
N ASP A 151 -3.62 -16.66 -19.30
CA ASP A 151 -3.99 -17.88 -18.56
C ASP A 151 -3.74 -17.71 -17.05
N LEU A 152 -2.60 -17.12 -16.66
CA LEU A 152 -2.33 -16.78 -15.27
C LEU A 152 -3.33 -15.76 -14.70
N ALA A 153 -3.69 -14.72 -15.46
CA ALA A 153 -4.66 -13.72 -15.03
C ALA A 153 -6.08 -14.31 -14.88
N GLU A 154 -6.48 -15.19 -15.80
CA GLU A 154 -7.75 -15.93 -15.71
C GLU A 154 -7.77 -16.85 -14.48
N SER A 155 -6.67 -17.56 -14.22
CA SER A 155 -6.53 -18.42 -13.04
C SER A 155 -6.49 -17.62 -11.72
N LEU A 156 -5.90 -16.42 -11.72
CA LEU A 156 -5.90 -15.53 -10.57
C LEU A 156 -7.30 -14.96 -10.34
N SER A 157 -8.01 -14.60 -11.40
CA SER A 157 -9.39 -14.11 -11.34
C SER A 157 -10.35 -15.15 -10.77
N SER A 158 -10.27 -16.40 -11.23
CA SER A 158 -11.10 -17.47 -10.68
C SER A 158 -10.81 -17.69 -9.19
N ARG A 159 -9.53 -17.68 -8.78
CA ARG A 159 -9.14 -17.80 -7.35
C ARG A 159 -9.61 -16.62 -6.51
N VAL A 160 -9.55 -15.40 -7.04
CA VAL A 160 -10.05 -14.19 -6.37
C VAL A 160 -11.56 -14.31 -6.12
N LEU A 161 -12.34 -14.71 -7.13
CA LEU A 161 -13.78 -14.93 -7.00
C LEU A 161 -14.10 -16.06 -6.01
N GLU A 162 -13.36 -17.17 -6.06
CA GLU A 162 -13.52 -18.28 -5.11
C GLU A 162 -13.23 -17.84 -3.65
N LEU A 163 -12.20 -17.02 -3.44
CA LEU A 163 -11.85 -16.51 -2.11
C LEU A 163 -12.93 -15.53 -1.60
N GLU A 164 -13.42 -14.63 -2.43
CA GLU A 164 -14.52 -13.72 -2.09
C GLU A 164 -15.80 -14.50 -1.74
N GLN A 165 -16.15 -15.50 -2.56
CA GLN A 165 -17.30 -16.35 -2.29
C GLN A 165 -17.15 -17.12 -0.97
N ARG A 166 -16.00 -17.76 -0.75
CA ARG A 166 -15.74 -18.48 0.51
C ARG A 166 -15.76 -17.56 1.73
N ASN A 167 -15.27 -16.32 1.62
CA ASN A 167 -15.30 -15.34 2.70
C ASN A 167 -16.75 -14.97 3.07
N THR A 168 -17.59 -14.69 2.07
CA THR A 168 -19.02 -14.36 2.30
C THR A 168 -19.80 -15.55 2.86
N GLU A 169 -19.61 -16.75 2.32
CA GLU A 169 -20.25 -17.98 2.81
C GLU A 169 -19.84 -18.29 4.25
N ALA A 170 -18.54 -18.23 4.57
CA ALA A 170 -18.04 -18.44 5.92
C ALA A 170 -18.60 -17.41 6.91
N GLY A 171 -18.68 -16.13 6.50
CA GLY A 171 -19.29 -15.07 7.31
C GLY A 171 -20.76 -15.37 7.66
N THR A 172 -21.57 -15.75 6.68
CA THR A 172 -22.99 -16.09 6.94
C THR A 172 -23.16 -17.37 7.76
N ALA A 173 -22.28 -18.36 7.61
CA ALA A 173 -22.30 -19.59 8.38
C ALA A 173 -21.97 -19.32 9.87
N ILE A 174 -20.97 -18.49 10.13
CA ILE A 174 -20.58 -18.08 11.48
C ILE A 174 -21.70 -17.26 12.13
N GLN A 175 -22.32 -16.33 11.40
CA GLN A 175 -23.44 -15.55 11.92
C GLN A 175 -24.60 -16.46 12.36
N LYS A 176 -24.97 -17.43 11.53
CA LYS A 176 -25.99 -18.44 11.88
C LYS A 176 -25.59 -19.27 13.11
N MET A 177 -24.32 -19.65 13.22
CA MET A 177 -23.80 -20.39 14.37
C MET A 177 -23.93 -19.53 15.64
N VAL A 178 -23.45 -18.28 15.62
CA VAL A 178 -23.54 -17.35 16.77
C VAL A 178 -24.99 -17.09 17.15
N ASP A 179 -25.89 -16.85 16.20
CA ASP A 179 -27.31 -16.66 16.48
C ASP A 179 -27.94 -17.89 17.16
N SER A 180 -27.58 -19.10 16.73
CA SER A 180 -28.06 -20.34 17.35
C SER A 180 -27.52 -20.54 18.77
N LEU A 181 -26.27 -20.12 18.99
CA LEU A 181 -25.53 -20.17 20.23
C LEU A 181 -26.22 -19.24 21.26
N LEU A 182 -26.41 -17.97 20.90
CA LEU A 182 -27.08 -16.97 21.73
C LEU A 182 -28.53 -17.37 22.06
N ARG A 183 -29.29 -17.90 21.10
CA ARG A 183 -30.65 -18.41 21.37
C ARG A 183 -30.69 -19.56 22.37
N SER A 184 -29.65 -20.40 22.42
CA SER A 184 -29.57 -21.47 23.41
C SER A 184 -29.21 -20.93 24.80
N ASP A 185 -28.40 -19.88 24.85
CA ASP A 185 -28.00 -19.20 26.07
C ASP A 185 -29.18 -18.42 26.68
N ASP A 186 -29.96 -17.73 25.84
CA ASP A 186 -31.22 -17.08 26.26
C ASP A 186 -32.20 -18.07 26.88
N LYS A 187 -32.29 -19.30 26.34
CA LYS A 187 -33.13 -20.35 26.94
C LYS A 187 -32.62 -20.75 28.31
N LEU A 188 -31.31 -20.91 28.49
CA LEU A 188 -30.71 -21.19 29.80
C LEU A 188 -30.98 -20.04 30.77
N LEU A 189 -30.72 -18.79 30.37
CA LEU A 189 -31.00 -17.60 31.19
C LEU A 189 -32.48 -17.52 31.60
N SER A 190 -33.40 -17.82 30.68
CA SER A 190 -34.84 -17.87 31.00
C SER A 190 -35.19 -18.96 32.02
N SER A 191 -34.46 -20.08 32.02
CA SER A 191 -34.63 -21.15 33.01
C SER A 191 -34.03 -20.79 34.36
N LEU A 192 -32.89 -20.09 34.37
CA LEU A 192 -32.28 -19.55 35.59
C LEU A 192 -33.16 -18.46 36.22
N GLN A 193 -33.80 -17.61 35.40
CA GLN A 193 -34.74 -16.60 35.89
C GLN A 193 -35.94 -17.25 36.59
N LYS A 194 -36.50 -18.32 36.03
CA LYS A 194 -37.59 -19.08 36.68
C LYS A 194 -37.15 -19.67 38.01
N LEU A 195 -35.96 -20.27 38.04
CA LEU A 195 -35.39 -20.82 39.28
C LEU A 195 -35.12 -19.72 40.32
N GLY A 196 -34.70 -18.53 39.88
CA GLY A 196 -34.55 -17.36 40.73
C GLY A 196 -35.87 -16.92 41.37
N TRP A 197 -36.96 -16.91 40.60
CA TRP A 197 -38.30 -16.59 41.13
C TRP A 197 -38.80 -17.63 42.14
N GLU A 198 -38.46 -18.91 41.94
CA GLU A 198 -38.75 -19.98 42.90
C GLU A 198 -37.94 -19.86 44.20
N LEU A 199 -36.79 -19.18 44.16
CA LEU A 199 -35.95 -18.90 45.34
C LEU A 199 -36.38 -17.64 46.08
N GLU A 200 -36.81 -16.60 45.37
CA GLU A 200 -37.17 -15.29 45.93
C GLU A 200 -38.48 -15.32 46.73
N THR A 201 -39.28 -16.39 46.62
CA THR A 201 -40.49 -16.60 47.43
C THR A 201 -40.22 -16.94 48.91
N GLU A 202 -39.15 -16.43 49.53
CA GLU A 202 -38.85 -16.67 50.94
C GLU A 202 -40.02 -16.25 51.88
N ASP A 203 -40.70 -17.27 52.43
CA ASP A 203 -41.09 -17.52 53.82
C ASP A 203 -41.64 -16.38 54.69
N THR A 204 -42.30 -15.38 54.11
CA THR A 204 -43.14 -14.43 54.88
C THR A 204 -44.29 -15.15 55.61
N GLU A 205 -44.75 -16.29 55.09
CA GLU A 205 -45.76 -17.13 55.74
C GLU A 205 -45.20 -17.87 56.95
N GLU A 206 -43.96 -18.36 56.91
CA GLU A 206 -43.36 -19.07 58.05
C GLU A 206 -43.10 -18.15 59.26
N GLN A 207 -42.75 -16.88 59.03
CA GLN A 207 -42.63 -15.89 60.11
C GLN A 207 -43.99 -15.59 60.77
N LYS A 208 -45.06 -15.56 59.97
CA LYS A 208 -46.43 -15.42 60.50
C LYS A 208 -46.83 -16.67 61.28
N ASP A 209 -46.48 -17.86 60.80
CA ASP A 209 -46.76 -19.13 61.48
C ASP A 209 -46.08 -19.20 62.85
N VAL A 210 -44.84 -18.71 62.99
CA VAL A 210 -44.15 -18.63 64.30
C VAL A 210 -44.88 -17.68 65.26
N ALA A 211 -45.34 -16.53 64.76
CA ALA A 211 -46.08 -15.57 65.58
C ALA A 211 -47.42 -16.16 66.06
N ILE A 212 -48.17 -16.81 65.16
CA ILE A 212 -49.43 -17.48 65.48
C ILE A 212 -49.21 -18.63 66.46
N LEU A 213 -48.15 -19.42 66.29
CA LEU A 213 -47.79 -20.52 67.19
C LEU A 213 -47.51 -20.02 68.61
N ARG A 214 -46.73 -18.95 68.75
CA ARG A 214 -46.43 -18.31 70.05
C ARG A 214 -47.68 -17.75 70.71
N GLU A 215 -48.54 -17.07 69.94
CA GLU A 215 -49.81 -16.54 70.45
C GLU A 215 -50.75 -17.68 70.93
N THR A 216 -50.83 -18.77 70.16
CA THR A 216 -51.67 -19.92 70.49
C THR A 216 -51.15 -20.65 71.74
N CYS A 217 -49.83 -20.79 71.90
CA CYS A 217 -49.23 -21.33 73.12
C CYS A 217 -49.49 -20.44 74.33
N ALA A 218 -49.36 -19.12 74.20
CA ALA A 218 -49.70 -18.17 75.27
C ALA A 218 -51.17 -18.29 75.70
N ARG A 219 -52.08 -18.47 74.74
CA ARG A 219 -53.50 -18.69 75.00
C ARG A 219 -53.77 -20.03 75.70
N LEU A 220 -53.06 -21.09 75.31
CA LEU A 220 -53.13 -22.40 75.96
C LEU A 220 -52.64 -22.35 77.41
N ILE A 221 -51.53 -21.64 77.68
CA ILE A 221 -51.03 -21.40 79.04
C ILE A 221 -52.10 -20.71 79.87
N LYS A 222 -52.70 -19.63 79.35
CA LYS A 222 -53.76 -18.91 80.05
C LYS A 222 -54.93 -19.82 80.42
N PHE A 223 -55.47 -20.58 79.46
CA PHE A 223 -56.62 -21.45 79.71
C PHE A 223 -56.30 -22.65 80.62
N THR A 224 -55.07 -23.17 80.58
CA THR A 224 -54.66 -24.25 81.49
C THR A 224 -54.51 -23.75 82.92
N VAL A 225 -53.93 -22.56 83.13
CA VAL A 225 -53.84 -21.93 84.45
C VAL A 225 -55.24 -21.64 85.00
N GLU A 226 -56.11 -20.96 84.23
CA GLU A 226 -57.49 -20.68 84.63
C GLU A 226 -58.27 -21.98 84.90
N GLY A 227 -58.07 -23.01 84.08
CA GLY A 227 -58.72 -24.32 84.23
C GLY A 227 -58.25 -25.09 85.47
N ILE A 228 -56.97 -25.01 85.83
CA ILE A 228 -56.45 -25.63 87.07
C ILE A 228 -56.94 -24.85 88.28
N GLN A 229 -56.89 -23.51 88.24
CA GLN A 229 -57.36 -22.65 89.33
C GLN A 229 -58.84 -22.87 89.63
N THR A 230 -59.69 -22.87 88.61
CA THR A 230 -61.13 -23.12 88.77
C THR A 230 -61.45 -24.53 89.30
N LYS A 231 -60.67 -25.55 88.90
CA LYS A 231 -60.79 -26.90 89.48
C LYS A 231 -60.37 -26.93 90.94
N LEU A 232 -59.32 -26.20 91.31
CA LEU A 232 -58.81 -26.13 92.67
C LEU A 232 -59.80 -25.41 93.59
N ASP A 233 -60.34 -24.27 93.15
CA ASP A 233 -61.41 -23.54 93.82
C ASP A 233 -62.67 -24.42 93.99
N ARG A 234 -63.04 -25.17 92.95
CA ARG A 234 -64.16 -26.11 93.02
C ARG A 234 -63.93 -27.20 94.07
N ILE A 235 -62.77 -27.86 94.06
CA ILE A 235 -62.45 -28.93 95.03
C ILE A 235 -62.40 -28.35 96.45
N TYR A 236 -61.86 -27.14 96.61
CA TYR A 236 -61.84 -26.44 97.89
C TYR A 236 -63.26 -26.20 98.40
N LEU A 237 -64.15 -25.62 97.59
CA LEU A 237 -65.55 -25.39 97.95
C LEU A 237 -66.32 -26.71 98.21
N GLU A 238 -66.13 -27.74 97.38
CA GLU A 238 -66.73 -29.06 97.58
C GLU A 238 -66.24 -29.72 98.89
N SER A 239 -64.98 -29.54 99.26
CA SER A 239 -64.43 -30.08 100.51
C SER A 239 -65.02 -29.40 101.74
N ILE A 240 -65.27 -28.09 101.67
CA ILE A 240 -65.97 -27.33 102.72
C ILE A 240 -67.42 -27.81 102.83
N GLU A 241 -68.11 -28.00 101.71
CA GLU A 241 -69.49 -28.46 101.68
C GLU A 241 -69.63 -29.90 102.24
N GLN A 242 -68.73 -30.81 101.85
CA GLN A 242 -68.69 -32.18 102.37
C GLN A 242 -68.35 -32.21 103.87
N SER A 243 -67.46 -31.33 104.34
CA SER A 243 -67.17 -31.17 105.77
C SER A 243 -68.36 -30.60 106.55
N ALA A 244 -69.20 -29.77 105.93
CA ALA A 244 -70.41 -29.23 106.56
C ALA A 244 -71.55 -30.27 106.63
N GLN A 245 -71.62 -31.19 105.64
CA GLN A 245 -72.62 -32.26 105.57
C GLN A 245 -72.26 -33.47 106.45
N SER A 246 -70.97 -33.79 106.62
CA SER A 246 -70.49 -34.83 107.54
C SER A 246 -70.54 -34.33 108.99
N ARG A 247 -71.52 -34.79 109.79
CA ARG A 247 -71.60 -34.51 111.25
C ARG A 247 -70.52 -35.23 112.08
N SER A 248 -69.35 -35.52 111.51
CA SER A 248 -68.20 -36.05 112.24
C SER A 248 -67.35 -34.89 112.74
N SER A 249 -67.46 -34.61 114.04
CA SER A 249 -66.65 -33.65 114.78
C SER A 249 -65.17 -34.10 114.83
N ARG A 250 -64.43 -33.96 113.72
CA ARG A 250 -62.98 -33.78 113.80
C ARG A 250 -62.75 -32.28 113.79
N ARG A 251 -62.54 -31.70 114.98
CA ARG A 251 -62.13 -30.28 115.09
C ARG A 251 -60.76 -30.15 114.43
N VAL A 252 -60.75 -29.72 113.18
CA VAL A 252 -59.52 -29.30 112.49
C VAL A 252 -58.97 -28.10 113.27
N SER A 253 -57.69 -28.15 113.61
CA SER A 253 -57.03 -27.07 114.34
C SER A 253 -56.83 -25.85 113.42
N ALA A 254 -56.83 -24.64 113.99
CA ALA A 254 -56.60 -23.42 113.21
C ALA A 254 -55.22 -23.43 112.50
N ASP A 255 -54.25 -24.14 113.08
CA ASP A 255 -52.90 -24.30 112.53
C ASP A 255 -52.88 -25.23 111.30
N GLU A 256 -53.75 -26.25 111.23
CA GLU A 256 -53.89 -27.10 110.05
C GLU A 256 -54.55 -26.34 108.88
N VAL A 257 -55.51 -25.44 109.17
CA VAL A 257 -56.15 -24.61 108.14
C VAL A 257 -55.19 -23.56 107.58
N SER A 258 -54.37 -22.94 108.44
CA SER A 258 -53.37 -21.95 107.99
C SER A 258 -52.23 -22.60 107.21
N ALA A 259 -51.77 -23.79 107.60
CA ALA A 259 -50.80 -24.57 106.85
C ALA A 259 -51.33 -24.96 105.46
N LEU A 260 -52.57 -25.46 105.38
CA LEU A 260 -53.21 -25.79 104.10
C LEU A 260 -53.42 -24.56 103.22
N GLN A 261 -53.77 -23.41 103.79
CA GLN A 261 -53.90 -22.17 103.04
C GLN A 261 -52.54 -21.72 102.46
N GLN A 262 -51.47 -21.81 103.24
CA GLN A 262 -50.13 -21.49 102.78
C GLN A 262 -49.64 -22.45 101.68
N GLU A 263 -49.94 -23.74 101.81
CA GLU A 263 -49.67 -24.74 100.77
C GLU A 263 -50.45 -24.46 99.49
N LEU A 264 -51.71 -24.00 99.61
CA LEU A 264 -52.58 -23.67 98.49
C LEU A 264 -52.14 -22.37 97.78
N GLU A 265 -51.70 -21.37 98.54
CA GLU A 265 -51.08 -20.14 98.00
C GLU A 265 -49.75 -20.45 97.30
N SER A 266 -48.93 -21.36 97.86
CA SER A 266 -47.71 -21.85 97.21
C SER A 266 -48.03 -22.59 95.90
N LEU A 267 -49.08 -23.42 95.91
CA LEU A 267 -49.52 -24.14 94.71
C LEU A 267 -50.02 -23.17 93.65
N TYR A 268 -50.76 -22.12 94.01
CA TYR A 268 -51.18 -21.08 93.07
C TYR A 268 -50.02 -20.34 92.41
N ALA A 269 -48.93 -20.10 93.14
CA ALA A 269 -47.72 -19.50 92.60
C ALA A 269 -46.98 -20.43 91.60
N GLU A 270 -47.07 -21.74 91.80
CA GLU A 270 -46.36 -22.74 90.98
C GLU A 270 -47.12 -23.16 89.70
N ILE A 271 -48.45 -23.02 89.66
CA ILE A 271 -49.28 -23.41 88.50
C ILE A 271 -48.85 -22.70 87.20
N LEU A 272 -48.56 -21.39 87.25
CA LEU A 272 -48.20 -20.63 86.05
C LEU A 272 -46.83 -21.06 85.48
N PRO A 273 -45.72 -21.08 86.27
CA PRO A 273 -44.43 -21.59 85.79
C PRO A 273 -44.49 -23.01 85.25
N VAL A 274 -45.24 -23.90 85.90
CA VAL A 274 -45.36 -25.30 85.45
C VAL A 274 -46.18 -25.41 84.16
N ALA A 275 -47.25 -24.63 84.01
CA ALA A 275 -48.03 -24.59 82.78
C ALA A 275 -47.22 -24.01 81.61
N GLN A 276 -46.43 -22.97 81.86
CA GLN A 276 -45.48 -22.42 80.88
C GLN A 276 -44.47 -23.49 80.44
N MET A 277 -43.76 -24.09 81.38
CA MET A 277 -42.75 -25.11 81.07
C MET A 277 -43.36 -26.32 80.35
N SER A 278 -44.53 -26.79 80.78
CA SER A 278 -45.24 -27.92 80.15
C SER A 278 -45.64 -27.63 78.70
N THR A 279 -46.24 -26.46 78.45
CA THR A 279 -46.68 -26.09 77.10
C THR A 279 -45.53 -25.77 76.17
N GLU A 280 -44.46 -25.13 76.67
CA GLU A 280 -43.24 -24.88 75.92
C GLU A 280 -42.57 -26.19 75.50
N GLN A 281 -42.47 -27.14 76.42
CA GLN A 281 -41.78 -28.42 76.19
C GLN A 281 -42.60 -29.38 75.32
N GLN A 282 -43.94 -29.39 75.45
CA GLN A 282 -44.81 -30.28 74.67
C GLN A 282 -45.13 -29.74 73.27
N PHE A 283 -45.27 -28.42 73.09
CA PHE A 283 -45.80 -27.84 71.85
C PHE A 283 -44.85 -26.85 71.18
N LEU A 284 -44.28 -25.91 71.94
CA LEU A 284 -43.48 -24.82 71.35
C LEU A 284 -42.14 -25.33 70.82
N GLU A 285 -41.35 -26.03 71.64
CA GLU A 285 -40.04 -26.53 71.23
C GLU A 285 -40.11 -27.52 70.07
N PRO A 286 -40.99 -28.54 70.06
CA PRO A 286 -41.08 -29.48 68.94
C PRO A 286 -41.52 -28.80 67.64
N ALA A 287 -42.44 -27.83 67.72
CA ALA A 287 -42.87 -27.07 66.55
C ALA A 287 -41.75 -26.17 66.01
N LEU A 288 -40.99 -25.50 66.89
CA LEU A 288 -39.83 -24.70 66.49
C LEU A 288 -38.70 -25.56 65.90
N LYS A 289 -38.45 -26.76 66.44
CA LYS A 289 -37.47 -27.72 65.89
C LYS A 289 -37.91 -28.23 64.52
N SER A 290 -39.19 -28.55 64.35
CA SER A 290 -39.77 -28.97 63.06
C SER A 290 -39.68 -27.84 62.03
N LEU A 291 -39.97 -26.61 62.42
CA LEU A 291 -39.82 -25.44 61.56
C LEU A 291 -38.35 -25.21 61.19
N ALA A 292 -37.44 -25.16 62.16
CA ALA A 292 -36.01 -25.00 61.90
C ALA A 292 -35.46 -26.09 60.97
N ALA A 293 -35.95 -27.33 61.09
CA ALA A 293 -35.62 -28.40 60.16
C ALA A 293 -36.13 -28.10 58.74
N LYS A 294 -37.38 -27.64 58.58
CA LYS A 294 -37.93 -27.21 57.28
C LYS A 294 -37.14 -26.05 56.66
N ASN A 295 -36.81 -25.01 57.43
CA ASN A 295 -35.96 -23.91 56.96
C ASN A 295 -34.55 -24.39 56.60
N GLY A 296 -34.02 -25.39 57.31
CA GLY A 296 -32.76 -26.05 56.94
C GLY A 296 -32.82 -26.71 55.56
N HIS A 297 -33.93 -27.38 55.23
CA HIS A 297 -34.15 -27.96 53.90
C HIS A 297 -34.38 -26.90 52.82
N GLY A 298 -35.11 -25.81 53.14
CA GLY A 298 -35.28 -24.66 52.24
C GLY A 298 -33.95 -23.99 51.90
N ARG A 299 -33.13 -23.71 52.93
CA ARG A 299 -31.77 -23.17 52.76
C ARG A 299 -30.85 -24.10 51.98
N ALA A 300 -30.91 -25.42 52.22
CA ALA A 300 -30.12 -26.38 51.45
C ALA A 300 -30.51 -26.41 49.96
N LYS A 301 -31.82 -26.37 49.66
CA LYS A 301 -32.31 -26.24 48.28
C LYS A 301 -31.90 -24.91 47.64
N SER A 302 -31.98 -23.81 48.39
CA SER A 302 -31.51 -22.49 47.95
C SER A 302 -30.02 -22.50 47.64
N ALA A 303 -29.18 -23.05 48.53
CA ALA A 303 -27.75 -23.19 48.32
C ALA A 303 -27.41 -24.06 47.09
N GLN A 304 -28.16 -25.15 46.88
CA GLN A 304 -27.98 -25.99 45.70
C GLN A 304 -28.40 -25.28 44.40
N ALA A 305 -29.50 -24.52 44.44
CA ALA A 305 -29.97 -23.73 43.30
C ALA A 305 -28.99 -22.59 42.97
N THR A 306 -28.44 -21.89 43.96
CA THR A 306 -27.42 -20.85 43.73
C THR A 306 -26.12 -21.42 43.20
N SER A 307 -25.67 -22.59 43.69
CA SER A 307 -24.52 -23.30 43.11
C SER A 307 -24.76 -23.65 41.64
N TYR A 308 -25.95 -24.17 41.31
CA TYR A 308 -26.32 -24.49 39.93
C TYR A 308 -26.38 -23.23 39.04
N ILE A 309 -26.96 -22.13 39.54
CA ILE A 309 -26.98 -20.84 38.83
C ILE A 309 -25.55 -20.37 38.56
N HIS A 310 -24.66 -20.47 39.56
CA HIS A 310 -23.27 -20.07 39.42
C HIS A 310 -22.52 -20.91 38.36
N GLU A 311 -22.63 -22.23 38.42
CA GLU A 311 -22.04 -23.15 37.42
C GLU A 311 -22.56 -22.87 36.00
N CYS A 312 -23.86 -22.56 35.87
CA CYS A 312 -24.44 -22.19 34.58
C CYS A 312 -23.91 -20.84 34.07
N LEU A 313 -23.72 -19.86 34.95
CA LEU A 313 -23.15 -18.56 34.57
C LEU A 313 -21.67 -18.68 34.17
N ASP A 314 -20.89 -19.49 34.87
CA ASP A 314 -19.50 -19.80 34.51
C ASP A 314 -19.44 -20.49 33.14
N TYR A 315 -20.31 -21.48 32.89
CA TYR A 315 -20.43 -22.13 31.59
C TYR A 315 -20.75 -21.13 30.46
N LEU A 316 -21.67 -20.19 30.71
CA LEU A 316 -22.00 -19.14 29.73
C LEU A 316 -20.81 -18.20 29.48
N LEU A 317 -20.06 -17.85 30.53
CA LEU A 317 -18.86 -17.02 30.43
C LEU A 317 -17.76 -17.70 29.61
N ASP A 318 -17.40 -18.94 29.95
CA ASP A 318 -16.37 -19.72 29.26
C ASP A 318 -16.71 -19.88 27.77
N ARG A 319 -17.97 -20.21 27.48
CA ARG A 319 -18.45 -20.36 26.11
C ARG A 319 -18.44 -19.04 25.35
N ALA A 320 -18.82 -17.93 25.97
CA ALA A 320 -18.74 -16.60 25.36
C ALA A 320 -17.28 -16.21 25.05
N GLN A 321 -16.35 -16.52 25.95
CA GLN A 321 -14.92 -16.29 25.73
C GLN A 321 -14.38 -17.13 24.56
N GLU A 322 -14.76 -18.41 24.48
CA GLU A 322 -14.36 -19.28 23.37
C GLU A 322 -14.90 -18.80 22.01
N VAL A 323 -16.18 -18.41 21.96
CA VAL A 323 -16.79 -17.85 20.74
C VAL A 323 -16.10 -16.55 20.36
N MET A 324 -15.80 -15.67 21.33
CA MET A 324 -15.05 -14.43 21.08
C MET A 324 -13.65 -14.70 20.52
N ALA A 325 -12.92 -15.68 21.05
CA ALA A 325 -11.60 -16.04 20.56
C ALA A 325 -11.65 -16.56 19.11
N ARG A 326 -12.64 -17.40 18.79
CA ARG A 326 -12.85 -17.91 17.43
C ARG A 326 -13.28 -16.80 16.46
N LEU A 327 -14.13 -15.86 16.90
CA LEU A 327 -14.53 -14.70 16.10
C LEU A 327 -13.35 -13.76 15.81
N LYS A 328 -12.45 -13.54 16.78
CA LYS A 328 -11.22 -12.77 16.56
C LYS A 328 -10.31 -13.42 15.51
N ALA A 329 -10.06 -14.73 15.63
CA ALA A 329 -9.28 -15.47 14.65
C ALA A 329 -9.92 -15.43 13.25
N PHE A 330 -11.25 -15.52 13.17
CA PHE A 330 -11.96 -15.36 11.91
C PHE A 330 -11.82 -13.94 11.35
N HIS A 331 -11.96 -12.91 12.18
CA HIS A 331 -11.79 -11.53 11.76
C HIS A 331 -10.37 -11.26 11.22
N GLU A 332 -9.34 -11.77 11.90
CA GLU A 332 -7.95 -11.71 11.42
C GLU A 332 -7.79 -12.43 10.07
N TYR A 333 -8.43 -13.59 9.89
CA TYR A 333 -8.48 -14.27 8.60
C TYR A 333 -9.18 -13.43 7.52
N GLN A 334 -10.31 -12.79 7.83
CA GLN A 334 -10.99 -11.91 6.88
C GLN A 334 -10.11 -10.74 6.45
N LEU A 335 -9.45 -10.07 7.40
CA LEU A 335 -8.51 -8.99 7.11
C LEU A 335 -7.35 -9.47 6.22
N ALA A 336 -6.83 -10.67 6.46
CA ALA A 336 -5.77 -11.24 5.63
C ALA A 336 -6.27 -11.56 4.20
N VAL A 337 -7.49 -12.10 4.07
CA VAL A 337 -8.12 -12.36 2.77
C VAL A 337 -8.36 -11.06 2.02
N ASP A 338 -8.91 -10.04 2.68
CA ASP A 338 -9.17 -8.73 2.07
C ASP A 338 -7.87 -8.06 1.63
N ALA A 339 -6.79 -8.13 2.43
CA ALA A 339 -5.47 -7.64 2.03
C ALA A 339 -4.91 -8.38 0.80
N VAL A 340 -5.10 -9.70 0.71
CA VAL A 340 -4.70 -10.47 -0.48
C VAL A 340 -5.56 -10.11 -1.69
N LEU A 341 -6.86 -9.87 -1.51
CA LEU A 341 -7.76 -9.43 -2.57
C LEU A 341 -7.38 -8.03 -3.08
N ASP A 342 -7.03 -7.11 -2.19
CA ASP A 342 -6.59 -5.76 -2.55
C ASP A 342 -5.26 -5.75 -3.31
N ILE A 343 -4.38 -6.72 -3.06
CA ILE A 343 -3.15 -6.92 -3.83
C ILE A 343 -3.44 -7.64 -5.16
N ALA A 344 -4.35 -8.60 -5.19
CA ALA A 344 -4.64 -9.37 -6.40
C ALA A 344 -5.45 -8.58 -7.44
N LYS A 345 -6.44 -7.78 -7.02
CA LYS A 345 -7.29 -6.95 -7.89
C LYS A 345 -6.53 -6.01 -8.84
N PRO A 346 -5.48 -5.27 -8.43
CA PRO A 346 -4.71 -4.45 -9.36
C PRO A 346 -3.90 -5.29 -10.37
N GLU A 347 -3.42 -6.47 -9.98
CA GLU A 347 -2.67 -7.39 -10.87
C GLU A 347 -3.58 -8.04 -11.93
N LEU A 348 -4.90 -8.09 -11.69
CA LEU A 348 -5.89 -8.52 -12.69
C LEU A 348 -6.09 -7.51 -13.82
N THR A 349 -5.60 -6.28 -13.71
CA THR A 349 -5.77 -5.29 -14.79
C THR A 349 -4.74 -5.56 -15.91
N PRO A 350 -5.16 -6.08 -17.07
CA PRO A 350 -4.23 -6.53 -18.12
C PRO A 350 -3.52 -5.37 -18.84
N ASP A 351 -3.90 -4.12 -18.55
CA ASP A 351 -3.36 -2.92 -19.20
C ASP A 351 -1.97 -2.50 -18.69
N ALA A 352 -1.52 -3.00 -17.54
CA ALA A 352 -0.20 -2.65 -17.00
C ALA A 352 0.95 -3.36 -17.73
N ALA A 353 0.72 -4.53 -18.34
CA ALA A 353 1.79 -5.36 -18.92
C ALA A 353 1.93 -5.23 -20.46
N ILE A 354 0.95 -4.64 -21.16
CA ILE A 354 0.97 -4.50 -22.64
C ILE A 354 1.13 -3.02 -23.07
N ALA A 355 1.34 -2.10 -22.12
CA ALA A 355 1.76 -0.74 -22.43
C ALA A 355 3.14 -0.75 -23.11
N SER A 356 3.10 -0.78 -24.44
CA SER A 356 4.19 -0.40 -25.32
C SER A 356 4.80 0.92 -24.81
N PRO A 357 6.10 1.20 -25.03
CA PRO A 357 6.72 2.45 -24.59
C PRO A 357 6.18 3.61 -25.43
N SER A 358 4.96 4.04 -25.12
CA SER A 358 4.34 5.20 -25.72
C SER A 358 4.88 6.40 -24.97
N LYS A 359 5.73 7.14 -25.68
CA LYS A 359 6.10 8.55 -25.51
C LYS A 359 5.55 9.17 -24.22
N GLN A 360 6.45 9.34 -23.25
CA GLN A 360 6.25 10.18 -22.08
C GLN A 360 5.66 11.53 -22.50
N LYS A 361 4.35 11.70 -22.28
CA LYS A 361 3.74 13.01 -22.13
C LYS A 361 4.11 13.49 -20.74
N SER A 362 4.98 14.48 -20.70
CA SER A 362 5.28 15.28 -19.52
C SER A 362 3.99 15.90 -18.97
N VAL A 363 3.50 15.37 -17.84
CA VAL A 363 2.56 16.08 -16.99
C VAL A 363 3.37 17.08 -16.16
N LYS A 364 2.91 18.33 -16.21
CA LYS A 364 3.40 19.44 -15.38
C LYS A 364 2.80 19.29 -13.98
N GLU A 365 3.65 19.15 -12.97
CA GLU A 365 3.41 19.54 -11.57
C GLU A 365 4.70 20.27 -11.14
N GLN A 366 4.73 21.59 -11.18
CA GLN A 366 4.40 22.51 -10.07
C GLN A 366 5.11 22.17 -8.74
N GLU A 367 6.24 22.85 -8.59
CA GLU A 367 6.72 23.53 -7.38
C GLU A 367 6.89 22.72 -6.09
N ALA A 368 8.13 22.27 -5.88
CA ALA A 368 8.77 22.32 -4.57
C ALA A 368 10.21 22.82 -4.70
N VAL A 369 10.50 23.88 -3.94
CA VAL A 369 11.72 24.67 -3.92
C VAL A 369 12.79 23.97 -3.08
N SER A 370 13.93 23.61 -3.68
CA SER A 370 15.25 23.76 -3.02
C SER A 370 16.44 23.60 -3.98
N PRO A 371 17.58 24.26 -3.69
CA PRO A 371 18.51 24.74 -4.70
C PRO A 371 19.82 23.97 -4.70
N VAL A 372 20.08 23.18 -5.75
CA VAL A 372 21.46 22.88 -6.17
C VAL A 372 21.55 23.09 -7.67
N ARG A 373 22.20 24.19 -8.01
CA ARG A 373 22.39 24.74 -9.34
C ARG A 373 23.30 23.82 -10.17
N ALA A 374 22.71 22.94 -10.96
CA ALA A 374 23.45 22.28 -12.05
C ALA A 374 23.61 23.25 -13.22
N ARG A 375 24.85 23.69 -13.43
CA ARG A 375 25.28 24.59 -14.51
C ARG A 375 25.10 23.88 -15.86
N PRO A 376 24.43 24.48 -16.88
CA PRO A 376 24.39 23.89 -18.21
C PRO A 376 25.77 24.09 -18.86
N LYS A 377 26.52 22.99 -19.07
CA LYS A 377 27.72 23.03 -19.90
C LYS A 377 27.30 23.25 -21.35
N GLN A 378 27.81 24.33 -21.91
CA GLN A 378 27.66 24.68 -23.30
C GLN A 378 28.22 23.57 -24.19
N ARG A 379 27.48 23.26 -25.26
CA ARG A 379 27.99 22.51 -26.41
C ARG A 379 29.00 23.42 -27.13
N PRO A 380 30.25 23.00 -27.37
CA PRO A 380 31.00 23.58 -28.46
C PRO A 380 30.50 22.91 -29.75
N ARG A 381 29.84 23.71 -30.59
CA ARG A 381 29.81 23.45 -32.03
C ARG A 381 31.26 23.53 -32.51
N HIS A 382 31.83 22.40 -32.93
CA HIS A 382 32.93 22.42 -33.87
C HIS A 382 32.50 21.65 -35.12
N SER A 383 32.29 22.42 -36.18
CA SER A 383 32.34 21.96 -37.56
C SER A 383 33.80 21.86 -37.97
N SER A 384 34.27 20.67 -38.35
CA SER A 384 35.30 20.44 -39.39
C SER A 384 35.81 19.00 -39.32
N GLY A 385 35.72 18.30 -40.44
CA GLY A 385 36.54 17.11 -40.73
C GLY A 385 35.89 15.79 -40.37
N ALA A 386 35.40 15.08 -41.38
CA ALA A 386 35.34 13.62 -41.32
C ALA A 386 36.76 13.06 -41.09
N PRO A 387 36.87 11.93 -40.38
CA PRO A 387 37.62 10.83 -40.95
C PRO A 387 36.73 9.58 -41.02
N GLU A 388 36.83 8.95 -42.19
CA GLU A 388 36.82 7.51 -42.45
C GLU A 388 36.13 6.56 -41.47
N LEU A 389 35.25 5.73 -42.05
CA LEU A 389 34.80 4.46 -41.52
C LEU A 389 35.99 3.61 -41.03
N GLY A 390 36.23 3.63 -39.73
CA GLY A 390 36.88 2.56 -38.98
C GLY A 390 35.91 2.16 -37.88
N SER A 391 35.58 0.88 -37.79
CA SER A 391 34.70 0.32 -36.76
C SER A 391 35.15 0.74 -35.36
N GLU A 392 34.40 1.63 -34.69
CA GLU A 392 34.51 1.83 -33.25
C GLU A 392 34.37 0.46 -32.57
N SER A 393 35.27 0.14 -31.63
CA SER A 393 35.27 -1.16 -30.97
C SER A 393 33.96 -1.30 -30.16
N PRO A 394 33.24 -2.44 -30.23
CA PRO A 394 32.00 -2.66 -29.45
C PRO A 394 32.17 -2.39 -27.94
N LEU A 395 33.40 -2.53 -27.44
CA LEU A 395 33.78 -2.24 -26.07
C LEU A 395 33.72 -0.74 -25.74
N GLU A 396 34.09 0.14 -26.66
CA GLU A 396 34.00 1.59 -26.48
C GLU A 396 32.56 2.09 -26.52
N GLU A 397 31.72 1.48 -27.36
CA GLU A 397 30.28 1.74 -27.38
C GLU A 397 29.63 1.33 -26.04
N ILE A 398 29.95 0.13 -25.53
CA ILE A 398 29.48 -0.34 -24.22
C ILE A 398 29.96 0.60 -23.10
N LEU A 399 31.24 0.97 -23.07
CA LEU A 399 31.78 1.86 -22.04
C LEU A 399 31.12 3.25 -22.09
N ARG A 400 30.82 3.75 -23.28
CA ARG A 400 30.05 4.99 -23.48
C ARG A 400 28.60 4.86 -23.01
N THR A 401 27.91 3.75 -23.27
CA THR A 401 26.56 3.52 -22.73
C THR A 401 26.55 3.47 -21.20
N VAL A 402 27.65 3.00 -20.61
CA VAL A 402 27.85 2.91 -19.16
C VAL A 402 28.44 4.22 -18.59
N ALA A 403 28.59 5.28 -19.41
CA ALA A 403 29.13 6.60 -19.07
C ALA A 403 30.55 6.55 -18.46
N ILE A 404 31.39 5.67 -18.99
CA ILE A 404 32.82 5.56 -18.67
C ILE A 404 33.59 6.07 -19.88
N ASN A 405 34.32 7.18 -19.72
CA ASN A 405 35.19 7.70 -20.77
C ASN A 405 36.63 7.38 -20.38
N LEU A 406 37.32 6.54 -21.15
CA LEU A 406 38.77 6.41 -21.05
C LEU A 406 39.42 7.53 -21.88
N PRO A 407 40.59 8.04 -21.47
CA PRO A 407 41.31 9.04 -22.26
C PRO A 407 41.65 8.49 -23.66
N PRO A 408 41.53 9.31 -24.73
CA PRO A 408 41.77 8.86 -26.09
C PRO A 408 43.23 8.42 -26.29
N ASP A 409 43.41 7.28 -26.95
CA ASP A 409 44.70 6.75 -27.41
C ASP A 409 45.30 7.68 -28.48
N GLU A 410 45.97 8.74 -28.04
CA GLU A 410 46.91 9.46 -28.89
C GLU A 410 48.35 9.16 -28.41
N GLU A 411 49.04 8.34 -29.23
CA GLU A 411 50.51 8.22 -29.36
C GLU A 411 51.31 7.08 -28.65
N ALA A 412 50.71 6.06 -28.02
CA ALA A 412 51.49 4.91 -27.50
C ALA A 412 50.71 3.58 -27.50
N PRO A 413 51.38 2.40 -27.59
CA PRO A 413 50.68 1.11 -27.54
C PRO A 413 49.87 0.98 -26.24
N PRO A 414 48.69 0.33 -26.28
CA PRO A 414 47.75 0.34 -25.18
C PRO A 414 48.38 -0.35 -23.98
N ASP A 415 48.70 0.41 -22.94
CA ASP A 415 49.11 -0.15 -21.67
C ASP A 415 47.84 -0.68 -21.00
N ALA A 416 47.40 -1.88 -21.43
CA ALA A 416 46.15 -2.51 -21.00
C ALA A 416 46.07 -2.60 -19.46
N ALA A 417 47.22 -2.68 -18.78
CA ALA A 417 47.32 -2.61 -17.34
C ALA A 417 46.83 -1.26 -16.75
N ALA A 418 47.09 -0.14 -17.42
CA ALA A 418 46.63 1.19 -17.00
C ALA A 418 45.12 1.35 -17.20
N GLN A 419 44.58 0.90 -18.34
CA GLN A 419 43.13 0.92 -18.62
C GLN A 419 42.36 0.02 -17.65
N VAL A 420 42.86 -1.19 -17.36
CA VAL A 420 42.27 -2.09 -16.35
C VAL A 420 42.33 -1.47 -14.96
N LYS A 421 43.42 -0.78 -14.60
CA LYS A 421 43.53 -0.08 -13.32
C LYS A 421 42.51 1.05 -13.20
N GLU A 422 42.30 1.83 -14.25
CA GLU A 422 41.29 2.90 -14.28
C GLU A 422 39.86 2.33 -14.19
N LEU A 423 39.53 1.30 -14.98
CA LEU A 423 38.24 0.61 -14.90
C LEU A 423 37.99 -0.01 -13.52
N SER A 424 39.00 -0.62 -12.90
CA SER A 424 38.90 -1.16 -11.55
C SER A 424 38.67 -0.06 -10.50
N SER A 425 39.28 1.11 -10.67
CA SER A 425 39.05 2.26 -9.79
C SER A 425 37.64 2.83 -9.95
N ILE A 426 37.11 2.85 -11.17
CA ILE A 426 35.73 3.29 -11.46
C ILE A 426 34.73 2.29 -10.88
N LEU A 427 34.98 0.99 -11.02
CA LEU A 427 34.17 -0.06 -10.40
C LEU A 427 34.18 0.10 -8.87
N ALA A 428 35.36 0.22 -8.26
CA ALA A 428 35.50 0.42 -6.81
C ALA A 428 34.74 1.68 -6.33
N ASN A 429 34.86 2.80 -7.06
CA ASN A 429 34.14 4.04 -6.76
C ASN A 429 32.62 3.88 -6.89
N ARG A 430 32.14 3.14 -7.90
CA ARG A 430 30.70 2.86 -8.06
C ARG A 430 30.18 1.94 -6.98
N GLN A 431 30.94 0.91 -6.61
CA GLN A 431 30.60 0.00 -5.54
C GLN A 431 30.54 0.72 -4.19
N ALA A 432 31.53 1.58 -3.89
CA ALA A 432 31.51 2.45 -2.70
C ALA A 432 30.28 3.37 -2.71
N LYS A 433 29.96 4.00 -3.85
CA LYS A 433 28.77 4.85 -3.98
C LYS A 433 27.47 4.08 -3.77
N VAL A 434 27.36 2.85 -4.26
CA VAL A 434 26.18 2.00 -4.02
C VAL A 434 26.06 1.65 -2.55
N GLN A 435 27.17 1.31 -1.87
CA GLN A 435 27.18 1.06 -0.43
C GLN A 435 26.79 2.31 0.36
N ASP A 436 27.28 3.50 -0.02
CA ASP A 436 26.92 4.77 0.61
C ASP A 436 25.44 5.11 0.40
N VAL A 437 24.91 4.91 -0.80
CA VAL A 437 23.48 5.11 -1.09
C VAL A 437 22.63 4.13 -0.29
N ALA A 438 23.00 2.84 -0.24
CA ALA A 438 22.30 1.84 0.55
C ALA A 438 22.29 2.20 2.04
N ARG A 439 23.44 2.63 2.59
CA ARG A 439 23.55 3.08 3.97
C ARG A 439 22.72 4.33 4.24
N ASN A 440 22.73 5.31 3.34
CA ASN A 440 21.93 6.52 3.49
C ASN A 440 20.43 6.21 3.43
N VAL A 441 20.00 5.36 2.50
CA VAL A 441 18.60 4.90 2.41
C VAL A 441 18.21 4.21 3.72
N GLN A 442 19.04 3.30 4.23
CA GLN A 442 18.79 2.63 5.51
C GLN A 442 18.68 3.62 6.67
N VAL A 443 19.62 4.56 6.82
CA VAL A 443 19.58 5.56 7.90
C VAL A 443 18.36 6.47 7.76
N THR A 444 17.99 6.88 6.55
CA THR A 444 16.77 7.69 6.35
C THR A 444 15.50 6.91 6.66
N PHE A 445 15.46 5.62 6.32
CA PHE A 445 14.35 4.74 6.64
C PHE A 445 14.24 4.50 8.15
N GLU A 446 15.35 4.19 8.83
CA GLU A 446 15.38 4.05 10.29
C GLU A 446 14.95 5.35 11.00
N SER A 447 15.41 6.50 10.51
CA SER A 447 15.01 7.82 11.02
C SER A 447 13.51 8.10 10.81
N ALA A 448 12.95 7.74 9.66
CA ALA A 448 11.53 7.89 9.38
C ALA A 448 10.68 6.92 10.21
N ALA A 449 11.10 5.66 10.32
CA ALA A 449 10.41 4.63 11.10
C ALA A 449 10.42 4.98 12.59
N THR A 450 11.55 5.41 13.15
CA THR A 450 11.64 5.82 14.56
C THR A 450 10.75 7.03 14.86
N LYS A 451 10.64 8.00 13.95
CA LYS A 451 9.70 9.11 14.08
C LYS A 451 8.24 8.64 14.08
N GLN A 452 7.85 7.79 13.12
CA GLN A 452 6.48 7.27 13.05
C GLN A 452 6.10 6.45 14.29
N VAL A 453 7.03 5.65 14.81
CA VAL A 453 6.82 4.90 16.06
C VAL A 453 6.70 5.83 17.27
N ALA A 454 7.52 6.89 17.33
CA ALA A 454 7.44 7.90 18.40
C ALA A 454 6.12 8.68 18.34
N ASP A 455 5.70 9.11 17.14
CA ASP A 455 4.43 9.81 16.93
C ASP A 455 3.23 8.90 17.26
N GLY A 456 3.30 7.62 16.86
CA GLY A 456 2.29 6.62 17.23
C GLY A 456 2.21 6.40 18.74
N LYS A 457 3.35 6.34 19.44
CA LYS A 457 3.39 6.27 20.91
C LYS A 457 2.77 7.51 21.54
N LEU A 458 3.04 8.70 21.02
CA LEU A 458 2.46 9.96 21.49
C LEU A 458 0.94 9.96 21.26
N ALA A 459 0.47 9.55 20.09
CA ALA A 459 -0.96 9.43 19.80
C ALA A 459 -1.67 8.44 20.75
N ILE A 460 -1.07 7.28 21.02
CA ILE A 460 -1.59 6.32 22.01
C ILE A 460 -1.62 6.95 23.41
N GLN A 461 -0.58 7.69 23.79
CA GLN A 461 -0.55 8.41 25.07
C GLN A 461 -1.67 9.46 25.15
N LEU A 462 -1.89 10.26 24.11
CA LEU A 462 -2.97 11.25 24.08
C LEU A 462 -4.35 10.60 24.14
N VAL A 463 -4.58 9.51 23.42
CA VAL A 463 -5.84 8.76 23.48
C VAL A 463 -6.04 8.17 24.88
N ARG A 464 -4.99 7.57 25.45
CA ARG A 464 -5.00 7.07 26.82
C ARG A 464 -5.32 8.19 27.81
N ASP A 465 -4.64 9.32 27.72
CA ASP A 465 -4.82 10.47 28.61
C ASP A 465 -6.22 11.08 28.43
N SER A 466 -6.79 11.08 27.22
CA SER A 466 -8.16 11.52 26.96
C SER A 466 -9.20 10.58 27.57
N ILE A 467 -9.03 9.26 27.44
CA ILE A 467 -9.91 8.25 28.06
C ILE A 467 -9.81 8.32 29.58
N LEU A 468 -8.59 8.52 30.08
CA LEU A 468 -8.32 8.65 31.50
C LEU A 468 -8.82 9.98 32.07
N ALA A 469 -8.82 11.08 31.33
CA ALA A 469 -9.34 12.37 31.79
C ALA A 469 -10.84 12.34 32.13
N GLU A 470 -11.63 11.51 31.44
CA GLU A 470 -13.05 11.29 31.74
C GLU A 470 -13.28 10.27 32.87
N SER A 471 -12.22 9.58 33.29
CA SER A 471 -12.27 8.52 34.30
C SER A 471 -11.79 9.04 35.66
N PRO A 472 -12.41 8.61 36.78
CA PRO A 472 -11.93 8.93 38.13
C PRO A 472 -10.53 8.34 38.42
N TYR A 473 -10.02 7.48 37.53
CA TYR A 473 -8.70 6.84 37.61
C TYR A 473 -7.63 7.52 36.75
N GLY A 474 -7.92 8.67 36.11
CA GLY A 474 -6.97 9.29 35.20
C GLY A 474 -5.79 9.99 35.86
N GLU A 475 -5.99 10.47 37.08
CA GLU A 475 -4.93 10.93 37.94
C GLU A 475 -4.64 9.80 38.94
N VAL A 476 -3.38 9.37 39.06
CA VAL A 476 -2.99 8.35 40.04
C VAL A 476 -3.15 8.95 41.44
N ARG A 477 -4.36 8.86 41.99
CA ARG A 477 -4.65 9.19 43.38
C ARG A 477 -4.25 7.97 44.21
N LEU A 478 -3.17 8.12 44.96
CA LEU A 478 -2.68 7.10 45.90
C LEU A 478 -3.59 6.92 47.13
N VAL A 479 -4.68 7.68 47.19
CA VAL A 479 -5.62 7.67 48.30
C VAL A 479 -6.98 7.22 47.77
N ASP A 480 -7.53 6.21 48.44
CA ASP A 480 -8.83 5.65 48.13
C ASP A 480 -9.93 6.70 48.42
N PRO A 481 -10.83 7.00 47.47
CA PRO A 481 -11.91 7.96 47.67
C PRO A 481 -12.86 7.55 48.82
N GLU A 482 -12.98 6.27 49.16
CA GLU A 482 -13.75 5.82 50.32
C GLU A 482 -13.05 6.18 51.65
N ILE A 483 -11.71 6.17 51.65
CA ILE A 483 -10.91 6.58 52.81
C ILE A 483 -10.96 8.11 52.97
N GLU A 484 -10.93 8.89 51.90
CA GLU A 484 -11.16 10.35 51.97
C GLU A 484 -12.58 10.68 52.43
N GLY A 485 -13.59 9.95 51.92
CA GLY A 485 -14.98 10.10 52.34
C GLY A 485 -15.17 9.79 53.83
N SER A 486 -14.59 8.69 54.31
CA SER A 486 -14.65 8.34 55.73
C SER A 486 -13.86 9.32 56.60
N LEU A 487 -12.70 9.82 56.16
CA LEU A 487 -11.94 10.86 56.86
C LEU A 487 -12.72 12.18 56.94
N ALA A 488 -13.42 12.55 55.87
CA ALA A 488 -14.29 13.73 55.85
C ALA A 488 -15.44 13.59 56.86
N VAL A 489 -16.10 12.44 56.91
CA VAL A 489 -17.14 12.14 57.91
C VAL A 489 -16.56 12.18 59.32
N LEU A 490 -15.40 11.57 59.55
CA LEU A 490 -14.72 11.58 60.84
C LEU A 490 -14.33 12.99 61.27
N SER A 491 -13.89 13.85 60.34
CA SER A 491 -13.60 15.26 60.62
C SER A 491 -14.86 16.05 61.00
N GLN A 492 -15.99 15.74 60.37
CA GLN A 492 -17.28 16.36 60.66
C GLN A 492 -17.83 15.88 62.01
N GLU A 493 -17.68 14.60 62.33
CA GLU A 493 -18.00 14.05 63.65
C GLU A 493 -17.10 14.63 64.75
N LEU A 494 -15.80 14.77 64.51
CA LEU A 494 -14.88 15.43 65.44
C LEU A 494 -15.24 16.90 65.65
N ALA A 495 -15.61 17.64 64.60
CA ALA A 495 -16.09 19.01 64.73
C ALA A 495 -17.40 19.08 65.53
N ASN A 496 -18.31 18.11 65.35
CA ASN A 496 -19.54 18.00 66.13
C ASN A 496 -19.26 17.67 67.60
N ILE A 497 -18.28 16.80 67.88
CA ILE A 497 -17.84 16.47 69.23
C ILE A 497 -17.17 17.67 69.88
N ASP A 498 -16.32 18.40 69.18
CA ASP A 498 -15.67 19.63 69.67
C ASP A 498 -16.71 20.72 69.97
N ASN A 499 -17.74 20.87 69.15
CA ASN A 499 -18.85 21.78 69.41
C ASN A 499 -19.65 21.35 70.66
N LYS A 500 -19.95 20.05 70.81
CA LYS A 500 -20.60 19.52 72.02
C LYS A 500 -19.71 19.68 73.25
N LEU A 501 -18.40 19.51 73.12
CA LEU A 501 -17.43 19.70 74.19
C LEU A 501 -17.38 21.18 74.62
N LYS A 502 -17.34 22.12 73.67
CA LYS A 502 -17.44 23.55 73.94
C LYS A 502 -18.76 23.93 74.60
N GLU A 503 -19.86 23.27 74.23
CA GLU A 503 -21.17 23.47 74.86
C GLU A 503 -21.20 22.93 76.30
N ILE A 504 -20.60 21.75 76.53
CA ILE A 504 -20.43 21.19 77.87
C ILE A 504 -19.49 22.07 78.70
N ASP A 505 -18.36 22.53 78.18
CA ASP A 505 -17.44 23.42 78.89
C ASP A 505 -18.08 24.77 79.19
N ALA A 506 -18.91 25.31 78.28
CA ALA A 506 -19.71 26.50 78.55
C ALA A 506 -20.78 26.23 79.64
N SER A 507 -21.38 25.03 79.66
CA SER A 507 -22.33 24.62 80.70
C SER A 507 -21.65 24.42 82.06
N VAL A 508 -20.44 23.84 82.08
CA VAL A 508 -19.61 23.63 83.27
C VAL A 508 -19.06 24.97 83.77
N ALA A 509 -18.70 25.89 82.87
CA ALA A 509 -18.33 27.25 83.21
C ALA A 509 -19.52 28.04 83.76
N LYS A 510 -20.74 27.83 83.27
CA LYS A 510 -21.98 28.37 83.87
C LYS A 510 -22.29 27.76 85.24
N LEU A 511 -22.01 26.47 85.44
CA LEU A 511 -22.16 25.79 86.75
C LEU A 511 -21.07 26.19 87.75
N ARG A 512 -19.85 26.50 87.28
CA ARG A 512 -18.76 27.09 88.07
C ARG A 512 -18.90 28.60 88.26
N GLY A 513 -19.65 29.27 87.41
CA GLY A 513 -19.97 30.69 87.49
C GLY A 513 -20.86 30.95 88.70
N ARG A 514 -20.20 31.27 89.84
CA ARG A 514 -20.75 31.81 91.10
C ARG A 514 -22.24 31.56 91.30
N ASN A 515 -22.55 30.40 91.87
CA ASN A 515 -23.83 30.21 92.54
C ASN A 515 -23.86 31.16 93.74
N ALA A 516 -24.50 32.32 93.60
CA ALA A 516 -24.62 33.33 94.65
C ALA A 516 -25.17 32.75 95.97
N LYS A 517 -25.99 31.69 95.89
CA LYS A 517 -26.49 30.94 97.06
C LYS A 517 -25.42 30.11 97.76
N ARG A 518 -24.39 29.64 97.06
CA ARG A 518 -23.26 28.89 97.64
C ARG A 518 -22.30 29.84 98.36
N ASP A 519 -22.05 31.02 97.79
CA ASP A 519 -21.26 32.08 98.42
C ASP A 519 -21.97 32.64 99.67
N GLU A 520 -23.30 32.77 99.65
CA GLU A 520 -24.09 33.21 100.81
C GLU A 520 -24.13 32.17 101.95
N LEU A 521 -24.15 30.87 101.60
CA LEU A 521 -24.06 29.77 102.56
C LEU A 521 -22.68 29.66 103.20
N ILE A 522 -21.61 29.87 102.41
CA ILE A 522 -20.23 29.89 102.89
C ILE A 522 -19.97 31.14 103.75
N GLY A 523 -20.58 32.29 103.44
CA GLY A 523 -20.48 33.50 104.27
C GLY A 523 -21.26 33.44 105.60
N ARG A 524 -22.32 32.61 105.69
CA ARG A 524 -23.10 32.44 106.93
C ARG A 524 -22.59 31.32 107.84
N TRP A 525 -21.79 30.39 107.32
CA TRP A 525 -21.38 29.17 108.06
C TRP A 525 -19.90 28.80 107.89
N GLY A 526 -19.09 29.62 107.22
CA GLY A 526 -17.63 29.48 107.21
C GLY A 526 -17.01 30.08 108.49
N PRO A 527 -15.95 29.45 109.05
CA PRO A 527 -15.28 29.93 110.27
C PRO A 527 -14.63 31.31 110.14
#